data_AF-A0A2V8CW71-F1
#
_entry.id   AF-A0A2V8CW71-F1
#
_cell.length_a   1.000
_cell.length_b   1.000
_cell.length_c   1.000
_cell.angle_alpha   90.00
_cell.angle_beta   90.00
_cell.angle_gamma   90.00
#
_symmetry.space_group_name_H-M   'P 1'
#
loop_
_entity.id
_entity.type
_entity.pdbx_description
1 polymer ?
#
loop_
_entity_poly.entity_id
_entity_poly.type
_entity_poly.pdbx_seq_one_letter_code
_entity_poly.pdbx_strand_id
1 'polypeptide(L)'
;MDPLTYLFGLEQFGIKFGLDNISTLVARLGHPERTFRSAHIAGTNGKGSVTAMADAALRAAGHRSARYTSPHLVNLAERFVIDGHPVTEEALAAVVADVRDAVDGLRRDGGLAAQPTFFEVTTAVAFELFRRAGVEVAVLEVGLGGRLDATNVVSPGEVAVTAITSIALDHQVHLGSTLREIAFEKAGIIKPGVPVVVGPLDPEASDAIEQVARDRGAEVVRVSARDVEGLAIGLAGAHQTANAAVAAGLLRILDARGIRVPAQAVATGLARPEWPGRLEMRRLADGRELLLDAAHNPAGAAALASYLLTGSDLARPLVFAAMRDKDVAGMFAALLPASRSRSSRRSPMRSPPPGATRHGSSSRVRFFCSVTS
;
A
#
# COMPACT_ATOMS: atom_id res chain seq x y z
N MET A 1 -21.20 14.55 -16.08
CA MET A 1 -20.92 13.23 -15.46
C MET A 1 -20.23 13.51 -14.16
N ASP A 2 -20.75 12.96 -13.06
CA ASP A 2 -20.16 13.08 -11.73
C ASP A 2 -18.64 12.73 -11.75
N PRO A 3 -17.75 13.56 -11.16
CA PRO A 3 -16.30 13.32 -11.18
C PRO A 3 -15.89 11.95 -10.62
N LEU A 4 -16.54 11.50 -9.54
CA LEU A 4 -16.22 10.20 -8.94
C LEU A 4 -16.66 9.04 -9.84
N THR A 5 -17.82 9.15 -10.48
CA THR A 5 -18.29 8.21 -11.50
C THR A 5 -17.30 8.09 -12.67
N TYR A 6 -16.74 9.21 -13.14
CA TYR A 6 -15.67 9.19 -14.14
C TYR A 6 -14.47 8.38 -13.64
N LEU A 7 -14.01 8.67 -12.42
CA LEU A 7 -12.84 8.05 -11.84
C LEU A 7 -13.01 6.54 -11.72
N PHE A 8 -14.12 6.04 -11.15
CA PHE A 8 -14.40 4.60 -11.06
C PHE A 8 -14.57 3.96 -12.44
N GLY A 9 -15.03 4.70 -13.45
CA GLY A 9 -15.05 4.24 -14.84
C GLY A 9 -13.67 3.89 -15.40
N LEU A 10 -12.58 4.39 -14.81
CA LEU A 10 -11.21 4.08 -15.22
C LEU A 10 -10.71 2.71 -14.74
N GLU A 11 -11.42 2.04 -13.82
CA GLU A 11 -11.03 0.71 -13.34
C GLU A 11 -11.00 -0.34 -14.46
N GLN A 12 -11.76 -0.12 -15.54
CA GLN A 12 -11.78 -0.99 -16.71
C GLN A 12 -10.42 -1.10 -17.42
N PHE A 13 -9.53 -0.11 -17.26
CA PHE A 13 -8.22 -0.09 -17.92
C PHE A 13 -7.17 -0.93 -17.18
N GLY A 14 -7.49 -1.44 -15.99
CA GLY A 14 -6.64 -2.37 -15.25
C GLY A 14 -5.25 -1.81 -14.91
N ILE A 15 -4.25 -2.68 -14.98
CA ILE A 15 -2.85 -2.37 -14.65
C ILE A 15 -2.11 -2.09 -15.96
N LYS A 16 -1.50 -0.91 -16.05
CA LYS A 16 -0.57 -0.53 -17.11
C LYS A 16 0.75 -0.12 -16.46
N PHE A 17 1.84 -0.67 -16.96
CA PHE A 17 3.19 -0.27 -16.55
C PHE A 17 3.71 0.85 -17.46
N GLY A 18 4.36 1.83 -16.84
CA GLY A 18 4.99 2.95 -17.53
C GLY A 18 4.80 4.25 -16.76
N LEU A 19 5.74 5.18 -16.96
CA LEU A 19 5.66 6.50 -16.34
C LEU A 19 5.19 7.58 -17.31
N ASP A 20 5.02 7.27 -18.60
CA ASP A 20 4.78 8.28 -19.63
C ASP A 20 3.47 9.06 -19.40
N ASN A 21 2.36 8.34 -19.17
CA ASN A 21 1.06 8.95 -18.94
C ASN A 21 1.07 9.84 -17.69
N ILE A 22 1.56 9.33 -16.56
CA ILE A 22 1.61 10.08 -15.32
C ILE A 22 2.57 11.27 -15.42
N SER A 23 3.72 11.12 -16.09
CA SER A 23 4.69 12.20 -16.30
C SER A 23 4.09 13.33 -17.13
N THR A 24 3.40 13.01 -18.22
CA THR A 24 2.70 14.01 -19.04
C THR A 24 1.57 14.68 -18.25
N LEU A 25 0.81 13.90 -17.46
CA LEU A 25 -0.30 14.43 -16.68
C LEU A 25 0.16 15.40 -15.59
N VAL A 26 1.18 15.05 -14.80
CA VAL A 26 1.69 15.96 -13.76
C VAL A 26 2.36 17.20 -14.36
N ALA A 27 3.01 17.07 -15.52
CA ALA A 27 3.53 18.22 -16.26
C ALA A 27 2.40 19.17 -16.70
N ARG A 28 1.29 18.64 -17.21
CA ARG A 28 0.10 19.44 -17.59
C ARG A 28 -0.55 20.15 -16.41
N LEU A 29 -0.46 19.55 -15.23
CA LEU A 29 -0.96 20.09 -13.96
C LEU A 29 0.01 21.08 -13.29
N GLY A 30 1.16 21.37 -13.89
CA GLY A 30 2.13 22.32 -13.35
C GLY A 30 3.01 21.74 -12.24
N HIS A 31 3.32 20.45 -12.31
CA HIS A 31 4.22 19.73 -11.40
C HIS A 31 3.81 19.75 -9.91
N PRO A 32 2.58 19.33 -9.56
CA PRO A 32 2.14 19.29 -8.16
C PRO A 32 2.99 18.37 -7.28
N GLU A 33 3.59 17.32 -7.85
CA GLU A 33 4.50 16.40 -7.19
C GLU A 33 5.80 17.04 -6.69
N ARG A 34 6.11 18.27 -7.14
CA ARG A 34 7.34 19.01 -6.76
C ARG A 34 7.15 20.00 -5.62
N THR A 35 5.96 20.03 -5.04
CA THR A 35 5.58 21.07 -4.06
C THR A 35 5.77 20.64 -2.60
N PHE A 36 6.14 19.39 -2.36
CA PHE A 36 6.38 18.81 -1.04
C PHE A 36 7.61 17.90 -1.05
N ARG A 37 8.20 17.67 0.13
CA ARG A 37 9.18 16.59 0.32
C ARG A 37 8.46 15.26 0.45
N SER A 38 9.08 14.16 0.05
CA SER A 38 8.46 12.84 0.17
C SER A 38 9.31 11.78 0.85
N ALA A 39 8.62 10.90 1.54
CA ALA A 39 9.10 9.58 1.93
C ALA A 39 8.38 8.53 1.07
N HIS A 40 9.13 7.74 0.30
CA HIS A 40 8.55 6.84 -0.70
C HIS A 40 8.74 5.38 -0.32
N ILE A 41 7.64 4.63 -0.17
CA ILE A 41 7.62 3.33 0.50
C ILE A 41 7.10 2.24 -0.45
N ALA A 42 7.93 1.23 -0.70
CA ALA A 42 7.58 0.00 -1.40
C ALA A 42 7.73 -1.24 -0.51
N GLY A 43 7.33 -2.38 -1.07
CA GLY A 43 7.35 -3.69 -0.40
C GLY A 43 6.17 -4.57 -0.80
N THR A 44 6.23 -5.84 -0.41
CA THR A 44 5.11 -6.77 -0.55
C THR A 44 4.11 -6.52 0.58
N ASN A 45 4.53 -6.71 1.83
CA ASN A 45 3.71 -6.49 3.03
C ASN A 45 4.27 -5.36 3.90
N GLY A 46 3.41 -4.68 4.65
CA GLY A 46 3.82 -3.69 5.66
C GLY A 46 3.84 -2.24 5.18
N LYS A 47 3.80 -1.97 3.87
CA LYS A 47 3.79 -0.62 3.26
C LYS A 47 2.85 0.35 3.99
N GLY A 48 1.54 0.09 3.94
CA GLY A 48 0.54 0.92 4.62
C GLY A 48 0.74 1.09 6.13
N SER A 49 1.23 0.06 6.83
CA SER A 49 1.52 0.17 8.28
C SER A 49 2.72 1.09 8.56
N VAL A 50 3.79 0.98 7.76
CA VAL A 50 4.92 1.92 7.82
C VAL A 50 4.48 3.33 7.45
N THR A 51 3.66 3.48 6.41
CA THR A 51 3.09 4.76 6.01
C THR A 51 2.27 5.40 7.14
N ALA A 52 1.44 4.64 7.84
CA ALA A 52 0.62 5.11 8.96
C ALA A 52 1.47 5.59 10.15
N MET A 53 2.51 4.81 10.50
CA MET A 53 3.44 5.16 11.58
C MET A 53 4.25 6.41 11.24
N ALA A 54 4.75 6.52 10.01
CA ALA A 54 5.51 7.66 9.55
C ALA A 54 4.66 8.94 9.52
N ASP A 55 3.45 8.87 8.98
CA ASP A 55 2.50 10.00 9.01
C ASP A 55 2.18 10.42 10.46
N ALA A 56 1.88 9.46 11.35
CA ALA A 56 1.60 9.77 12.75
C ALA A 56 2.78 10.46 13.46
N ALA A 57 4.01 10.06 13.16
CA ALA A 57 5.20 10.71 13.71
C ALA A 57 5.42 12.12 13.12
N LEU A 58 5.22 12.31 11.82
CA LEU A 58 5.35 13.62 11.17
C LEU A 58 4.34 14.63 11.75
N ARG A 59 3.09 14.21 11.96
CA ARG A 59 2.07 15.02 12.63
C ARG A 59 2.44 15.33 14.07
N ALA A 60 2.95 14.34 14.81
CA ALA A 60 3.43 14.55 16.18
C ALA A 60 4.63 15.50 16.25
N ALA A 61 5.41 15.62 15.17
CA ALA A 61 6.50 16.59 15.04
C ALA A 61 6.02 18.00 14.63
N GLY A 62 4.73 18.17 14.32
CA GLY A 62 4.13 19.44 13.94
C GLY A 62 4.21 19.76 12.44
N HIS A 63 4.62 18.81 11.60
CA HIS A 63 4.62 18.99 10.16
C HIS A 63 3.21 18.90 9.59
N ARG A 64 2.95 19.70 8.56
CA ARG A 64 1.79 19.51 7.71
C ARG A 64 2.04 18.33 6.79
N SER A 65 1.54 17.16 7.18
CA SER A 65 1.82 15.91 6.49
C SER A 65 0.63 15.39 5.72
N ALA A 66 0.91 14.58 4.72
CA ALA A 66 -0.11 13.78 4.08
C ALA A 66 0.38 12.36 3.82
N ARG A 67 -0.55 11.42 3.72
CA ARG A 67 -0.27 10.08 3.23
C ARG A 67 -1.13 9.75 2.02
N TYR A 68 -0.50 9.16 1.02
CA TYR A 68 -1.17 8.55 -0.12
C TYR A 68 -1.02 7.03 -0.04
N THR A 69 -2.15 6.32 0.07
CA THR A 69 -2.17 4.87 0.33
C THR A 69 -3.08 4.10 -0.61
N SER A 70 -2.83 2.80 -0.77
CA SER A 70 -3.66 1.94 -1.61
C SER A 70 -3.67 0.46 -1.20
N PRO A 71 -4.77 -0.27 -1.45
CA PRO A 71 -6.10 0.23 -1.81
C PRO A 71 -6.80 0.92 -0.60
N HIS A 72 -8.01 1.44 -0.81
CA HIS A 72 -8.90 1.80 0.30
C HIS A 72 -9.68 0.58 0.79
N LEU A 73 -10.24 0.64 2.00
CA LEU A 73 -11.10 -0.39 2.57
C LEU A 73 -12.57 -0.16 2.21
N VAL A 74 -13.08 1.05 2.45
CA VAL A 74 -14.50 1.36 2.26
C VAL A 74 -14.70 2.55 1.34
N ASN A 75 -14.14 3.71 1.68
CA ASN A 75 -14.29 4.96 0.92
C ASN A 75 -12.99 5.31 0.19
N LEU A 76 -13.10 5.77 -1.05
CA LEU A 76 -11.99 6.24 -1.86
C LEU A 76 -11.15 7.33 -1.17
N ALA A 77 -11.79 8.21 -0.40
CA ALA A 77 -11.13 9.28 0.36
C ALA A 77 -10.05 8.76 1.33
N GLU A 78 -10.14 7.50 1.78
CA GLU A 78 -9.13 6.87 2.65
C GLU A 78 -7.74 6.80 2.00
N ARG A 79 -7.67 6.89 0.66
CA ARG A 79 -6.40 6.97 -0.07
C ARG A 79 -5.68 8.29 0.14
N PHE A 80 -6.40 9.37 0.45
CA PHE A 80 -5.89 10.74 0.51
C PHE A 80 -6.11 11.31 1.90
N VAL A 81 -5.09 11.24 2.75
CA VAL A 81 -5.19 11.68 4.14
C VAL A 81 -4.23 12.84 4.37
N ILE A 82 -4.74 13.93 4.91
CA ILE A 82 -4.00 15.16 5.21
C ILE A 82 -4.20 15.46 6.69
N ASP A 83 -3.09 15.70 7.41
CA ASP A 83 -3.09 15.95 8.85
C ASP A 83 -3.87 14.90 9.66
N GLY A 84 -3.86 13.64 9.19
CA GLY A 84 -4.48 12.49 9.85
C GLY A 84 -5.95 12.25 9.46
N HIS A 85 -6.54 13.11 8.63
CA HIS A 85 -7.94 12.99 8.22
C HIS A 85 -8.08 12.73 6.71
N PRO A 86 -8.93 11.76 6.28
CA PRO A 86 -9.33 11.65 4.88
C PRO A 86 -9.90 12.97 4.35
N VAL A 87 -9.58 13.32 3.11
CA VAL A 87 -10.17 14.50 2.44
C VAL A 87 -11.68 14.37 2.32
N THR A 88 -12.39 15.50 2.28
CA THR A 88 -13.84 15.47 2.08
C THR A 88 -14.19 15.06 0.65
N GLU A 89 -15.40 14.53 0.46
CA GLU A 89 -15.88 14.12 -0.87
C GLU A 89 -15.96 15.31 -1.82
N GLU A 90 -16.29 16.51 -1.32
CA GLU A 90 -16.35 17.74 -2.11
C GLU A 90 -14.96 18.15 -2.60
N ALA A 91 -13.96 18.13 -1.70
CA ALA A 91 -12.58 18.45 -2.06
C ALA A 91 -12.02 17.44 -3.07
N LEU A 92 -12.32 16.15 -2.87
CA LEU A 92 -11.92 15.09 -3.79
C LEU A 92 -12.59 15.27 -5.16
N ALA A 93 -13.90 15.46 -5.21
CA ALA A 93 -14.65 15.62 -6.45
C ALA A 93 -14.18 16.84 -7.25
N ALA A 94 -13.87 17.96 -6.58
CA ALA A 94 -13.32 19.16 -7.20
C ALA A 94 -11.96 18.87 -7.88
N VAL A 95 -11.02 18.24 -7.16
CA VAL A 95 -9.71 17.92 -7.74
C VAL A 95 -9.82 16.87 -8.84
N VAL A 96 -10.71 15.89 -8.71
CA VAL A 96 -10.97 14.89 -9.76
C VAL A 96 -11.49 15.55 -11.03
N ALA A 97 -12.35 16.57 -10.92
CA ALA A 97 -12.81 17.35 -12.07
C ALA A 97 -11.64 18.07 -12.76
N ASP A 98 -10.78 18.75 -11.99
CA ASP A 98 -9.63 19.47 -12.54
C ASP A 98 -8.62 18.54 -13.23
N VAL A 99 -8.33 17.38 -12.62
CA VAL A 99 -7.44 16.37 -13.21
C VAL A 99 -8.06 15.75 -14.45
N ARG A 100 -9.37 15.51 -14.44
CA ARG A 100 -10.10 15.05 -15.63
C ARG A 100 -9.98 16.06 -16.77
N ASP A 101 -10.19 17.34 -16.51
CA ASP A 101 -10.09 18.38 -17.54
C ASP A 101 -8.67 18.44 -18.14
N ALA A 102 -7.63 18.23 -17.32
CA ALA A 102 -6.26 18.08 -17.80
C ALA A 102 -6.08 16.84 -18.70
N VAL A 103 -6.65 15.68 -18.31
CA VAL A 103 -6.63 14.45 -19.12
C VAL A 103 -7.37 14.65 -20.45
N ASP A 104 -8.58 15.21 -20.41
CA ASP A 104 -9.40 15.45 -21.59
C ASP A 104 -8.73 16.46 -22.54
N GLY A 105 -8.07 17.49 -21.99
CA GLY A 105 -7.22 18.40 -22.75
C GLY A 105 -6.06 17.69 -23.46
N LEU A 106 -5.26 16.94 -22.71
CA LEU A 106 -4.13 16.19 -23.29
C LEU A 106 -4.56 15.18 -24.35
N ARG A 107 -5.73 14.54 -24.19
CA ARG A 107 -6.27 13.62 -25.20
C ARG A 107 -6.68 14.35 -26.47
N ARG A 108 -7.32 15.52 -26.36
CA ARG A 108 -7.67 16.36 -27.52
C ARG A 108 -6.42 16.83 -28.26
N ASP A 109 -5.36 17.14 -27.53
CA ASP A 109 -4.10 17.66 -28.09
C ASP A 109 -3.16 16.53 -28.58
N GLY A 110 -3.54 15.26 -28.42
CA GLY A 110 -2.72 14.10 -28.79
C GLY A 110 -1.50 13.88 -27.89
N GLY A 111 -1.45 14.51 -26.72
CA GLY A 111 -0.33 14.43 -25.77
C GLY A 111 -0.28 13.14 -24.93
N LEU A 112 -1.38 12.37 -24.89
CA LEU A 112 -1.43 11.07 -24.20
C LEU A 112 -1.45 9.93 -25.21
N ALA A 113 -0.49 9.00 -25.07
CA ALA A 113 -0.42 7.80 -25.90
C ALA A 113 -1.62 6.87 -25.68
N ALA A 114 -2.18 6.85 -24.46
CA ALA A 114 -3.39 6.11 -24.13
C ALA A 114 -4.10 6.74 -22.93
N GLN A 115 -5.35 6.35 -22.71
CA GLN A 115 -6.12 6.73 -21.52
C GLN A 115 -5.34 6.39 -20.23
N PRO A 116 -5.16 7.35 -19.31
CA PRO A 116 -4.56 7.08 -18.01
C PRO A 116 -5.41 6.11 -17.18
N THR A 117 -4.75 5.24 -16.44
CA THR A 117 -5.40 4.27 -15.56
C THR A 117 -6.01 4.94 -14.32
N PHE A 118 -6.90 4.21 -13.62
CA PHE A 118 -7.41 4.64 -12.32
C PHE A 118 -6.28 5.04 -11.35
N PHE A 119 -5.20 4.26 -11.31
CA PHE A 119 -4.09 4.51 -10.39
C PHE A 119 -3.26 5.74 -10.78
N GLU A 120 -3.02 5.94 -12.08
CA GLU A 120 -2.34 7.15 -12.58
C GLU A 120 -3.17 8.40 -12.26
N VAL A 121 -4.48 8.40 -12.51
CA VAL A 121 -5.35 9.54 -12.21
C VAL A 121 -5.46 9.79 -10.71
N THR A 122 -5.66 8.75 -9.89
CA THR A 122 -5.69 8.94 -8.43
C THR A 122 -4.35 9.42 -7.88
N THR A 123 -3.23 9.01 -8.45
CA THR A 123 -1.90 9.53 -8.03
C THR A 123 -1.78 11.02 -8.33
N ALA A 124 -2.19 11.47 -9.53
CA ALA A 124 -2.21 12.90 -9.86
C ALA A 124 -3.17 13.70 -8.96
N VAL A 125 -4.33 13.14 -8.64
CA VAL A 125 -5.28 13.71 -7.67
C VAL A 125 -4.65 13.86 -6.28
N ALA A 126 -3.90 12.86 -5.80
CA ALA A 126 -3.21 12.96 -4.52
C ALA A 126 -2.23 14.14 -4.50
N PHE A 127 -1.39 14.26 -5.52
CA PHE A 127 -0.41 15.34 -5.61
C PHE A 127 -1.07 16.72 -5.65
N GLU A 128 -2.16 16.86 -6.42
CA GLU A 128 -2.88 18.12 -6.51
C GLU A 128 -3.61 18.48 -5.20
N LEU A 129 -4.20 17.49 -4.50
CA LEU A 129 -4.76 17.69 -3.16
C LEU A 129 -3.68 18.17 -2.18
N PHE A 130 -2.51 17.53 -2.18
CA PHE A 130 -1.40 17.86 -1.28
C PHE A 130 -0.83 19.25 -1.57
N ARG A 131 -0.71 19.61 -2.86
CA ARG A 131 -0.30 20.95 -3.28
C ARG A 131 -1.28 22.02 -2.79
N ARG A 132 -2.59 21.84 -3.02
CA ARG A 132 -3.63 22.79 -2.57
C ARG A 132 -3.66 22.93 -1.06
N ALA A 133 -3.44 21.82 -0.37
CA ALA A 133 -3.30 21.78 1.07
C ALA A 133 -1.88 22.07 1.54
N GLY A 134 -1.01 22.74 0.77
CA GLY A 134 0.31 23.20 1.22
C GLY A 134 1.09 22.21 2.09
N VAL A 135 1.04 20.92 1.72
CA VAL A 135 1.70 19.83 2.47
C VAL A 135 3.20 20.05 2.42
N GLU A 136 3.88 19.85 3.55
CA GLU A 136 5.34 19.96 3.64
C GLU A 136 6.00 18.62 3.33
N VAL A 137 5.42 17.53 3.86
CA VAL A 137 5.97 16.18 3.77
C VAL A 137 4.87 15.17 3.43
N ALA A 138 4.99 14.50 2.30
CA ALA A 138 4.08 13.44 1.89
C ALA A 138 4.71 12.05 2.08
N VAL A 139 3.98 11.14 2.69
CA VAL A 139 4.33 9.72 2.79
C VAL A 139 3.60 8.95 1.69
N LEU A 140 4.34 8.50 0.68
CA LEU A 140 3.79 7.90 -0.53
C LEU A 140 3.97 6.38 -0.48
N GLU A 141 2.86 5.65 -0.44
CA GLU A 141 2.85 4.21 -0.63
C GLU A 141 2.77 3.87 -2.12
N VAL A 142 3.71 3.04 -2.58
CA VAL A 142 3.66 2.43 -3.91
C VAL A 142 2.46 1.51 -4.04
N GLY A 143 1.73 1.62 -5.16
CA GLY A 143 0.61 0.73 -5.46
C GLY A 143 1.06 -0.68 -5.82
N LEU A 144 1.88 -0.80 -6.87
CA LEU A 144 2.39 -2.09 -7.34
C LEU A 144 3.83 -1.99 -7.86
N GLY A 145 4.67 -2.93 -7.44
CA GLY A 145 6.08 -2.95 -7.85
C GLY A 145 6.84 -1.77 -7.24
N GLY A 146 7.24 -0.81 -8.09
CA GLY A 146 7.95 0.39 -7.68
C GLY A 146 8.50 1.15 -8.89
N ARG A 147 9.36 0.50 -9.68
CA ARG A 147 10.06 1.09 -10.84
C ARG A 147 9.14 1.82 -11.81
N LEU A 148 8.00 1.22 -12.13
CA LEU A 148 7.02 1.70 -13.10
C LEU A 148 5.67 2.03 -12.45
N ASP A 149 5.66 2.23 -11.13
CA ASP A 149 4.47 2.66 -10.38
C ASP A 149 4.24 4.16 -10.57
N ALA A 150 2.98 4.58 -10.68
CA ALA A 150 2.64 6.00 -10.92
C ALA A 150 3.24 6.95 -9.87
N THR A 151 3.37 6.51 -8.62
CA THR A 151 3.98 7.31 -7.54
C THR A 151 5.46 7.57 -7.79
N ASN A 152 6.13 6.79 -8.64
CA ASN A 152 7.57 6.90 -8.91
C ASN A 152 7.94 8.09 -9.83
N VAL A 153 6.96 8.87 -10.27
CA VAL A 153 7.18 10.13 -11.01
C VAL A 153 7.87 11.22 -10.18
N VAL A 154 7.83 11.11 -8.84
CA VAL A 154 8.56 12.03 -7.93
C VAL A 154 10.05 11.99 -8.25
N SER A 155 10.70 13.16 -8.31
CA SER A 155 12.11 13.24 -8.71
C SER A 155 13.05 13.14 -7.50
N PRO A 156 14.36 12.87 -7.70
CA PRO A 156 15.32 12.72 -6.60
C PRO A 156 15.41 13.98 -5.72
N GLY A 157 15.11 15.15 -6.30
CA GLY A 157 15.09 16.43 -5.61
C GLY A 157 14.01 16.48 -4.52
N GLU A 158 12.89 15.79 -4.69
CA GLU A 158 11.72 15.83 -3.80
C GLU A 158 11.72 14.68 -2.79
N VAL A 159 12.31 13.53 -3.14
CA VAL A 159 12.37 12.36 -2.25
C VAL A 159 13.49 12.54 -1.23
N ALA A 160 13.14 12.61 0.06
CA ALA A 160 14.11 12.69 1.14
C ALA A 160 14.65 11.31 1.55
N VAL A 161 13.81 10.27 1.45
CA VAL A 161 14.15 8.90 1.83
C VAL A 161 13.23 7.91 1.11
N THR A 162 13.76 6.73 0.80
CA THR A 162 12.98 5.60 0.30
C THR A 162 12.98 4.45 1.31
N ALA A 163 12.00 3.56 1.25
CA ALA A 163 11.99 2.36 2.08
C ALA A 163 11.44 1.14 1.35
N ILE A 164 12.07 -0.01 1.59
CA ILE A 164 11.59 -1.33 1.17
C ILE A 164 11.26 -2.14 2.43
N THR A 165 9.97 -2.36 2.67
CA THR A 165 9.47 -2.97 3.92
C THR A 165 9.77 -4.47 4.01
N SER A 166 9.23 -5.25 3.08
CA SER A 166 9.45 -6.70 2.96
C SER A 166 9.37 -7.13 1.49
N ILE A 167 9.96 -8.28 1.17
CA ILE A 167 9.85 -8.94 -0.14
C ILE A 167 9.27 -10.33 0.07
N ALA A 168 8.21 -10.63 -0.69
CA ALA A 168 7.60 -11.96 -0.75
C ALA A 168 6.93 -12.13 -2.12
N LEU A 169 6.69 -13.38 -2.51
CA LEU A 169 5.97 -13.74 -3.73
C LEU A 169 4.55 -13.15 -3.71
N ASP A 170 4.30 -12.19 -4.59
CA ASP A 170 3.00 -11.58 -4.84
C ASP A 170 3.01 -10.93 -6.22
N HIS A 171 1.85 -10.87 -6.88
CA HIS A 171 1.71 -10.30 -8.22
C HIS A 171 2.73 -10.85 -9.25
N GLN A 172 3.02 -12.15 -9.19
CA GLN A 172 4.09 -12.80 -9.96
C GLN A 172 3.96 -12.63 -11.48
N VAL A 173 2.72 -12.53 -11.98
CA VAL A 173 2.43 -12.25 -13.40
C VAL A 173 3.06 -10.93 -13.88
N HIS A 174 3.26 -9.98 -12.96
CA HIS A 174 3.72 -8.64 -13.27
C HIS A 174 5.13 -8.34 -12.76
N LEU A 175 5.51 -8.88 -11.59
CA LEU A 175 6.75 -8.53 -10.90
C LEU A 175 7.86 -9.58 -11.02
N GLY A 176 7.56 -10.73 -11.61
CA GLY A 176 8.48 -11.86 -11.71
C GLY A 176 8.13 -13.00 -10.75
N SER A 177 8.82 -14.12 -10.94
CA SER A 177 8.58 -15.40 -10.27
C SER A 177 9.56 -15.68 -9.13
N THR A 178 10.58 -14.86 -8.98
CA THR A 178 11.63 -14.99 -7.95
C THR A 178 11.62 -13.81 -6.98
N LEU A 179 12.20 -13.99 -5.78
CA LEU A 179 12.35 -12.89 -4.82
C LEU A 179 13.28 -11.80 -5.38
N ARG A 180 14.30 -12.19 -6.17
CA ARG A 180 15.20 -11.26 -6.86
C ARG A 180 14.48 -10.32 -7.81
N GLU A 181 13.66 -10.86 -8.71
CA GLU A 181 12.93 -10.07 -9.71
C GLU A 181 11.96 -9.10 -9.04
N ILE A 182 11.22 -9.58 -8.05
CA ILE A 182 10.29 -8.77 -7.26
C ILE A 182 11.06 -7.67 -6.51
N ALA A 183 12.19 -8.00 -5.89
CA ALA A 183 13.03 -7.03 -5.21
C ALA A 183 13.58 -5.96 -6.16
N PHE A 184 14.01 -6.34 -7.37
CA PHE A 184 14.48 -5.40 -8.39
C PHE A 184 13.39 -4.40 -8.82
N GLU A 185 12.16 -4.88 -9.06
CA GLU A 185 11.04 -4.01 -9.40
C GLU A 185 10.72 -3.02 -8.27
N LYS A 186 10.75 -3.47 -7.02
CA LYS A 186 10.50 -2.60 -5.86
C LYS A 186 11.64 -1.63 -5.58
N ALA A 187 12.89 -2.07 -5.76
CA ALA A 187 14.08 -1.24 -5.64
C ALA A 187 14.12 -0.10 -6.68
N GLY A 188 13.31 -0.16 -7.73
CA GLY A 188 13.18 0.92 -8.71
C GLY A 188 12.68 2.26 -8.17
N ILE A 189 12.21 2.32 -6.92
CA ILE A 189 11.93 3.60 -6.24
C ILE A 189 13.20 4.28 -5.71
N ILE A 190 14.33 3.57 -5.59
CA ILE A 190 15.58 4.14 -5.08
C ILE A 190 16.06 5.21 -6.06
N LYS A 191 16.20 6.44 -5.58
CA LYS A 191 16.62 7.60 -6.37
C LYS A 191 18.12 7.85 -6.21
N PRO A 192 18.81 8.39 -7.24
CA PRO A 192 20.22 8.74 -7.15
C PRO A 192 20.56 9.57 -5.90
N GLY A 193 21.50 9.09 -5.08
CA GLY A 193 21.94 9.75 -3.84
C GLY A 193 20.90 9.85 -2.72
N VAL A 194 19.72 9.23 -2.87
CA VAL A 194 18.66 9.21 -1.86
C VAL A 194 18.76 7.90 -1.08
N PRO A 195 18.88 7.93 0.26
CA PRO A 195 19.04 6.73 1.07
C PRO A 195 17.79 5.83 1.02
N VAL A 196 18.03 4.54 1.24
CA VAL A 196 16.99 3.51 1.32
C VAL A 196 17.03 2.80 2.68
N VAL A 197 15.89 2.76 3.36
CA VAL A 197 15.70 1.95 4.57
C VAL A 197 15.18 0.57 4.16
N VAL A 198 15.84 -0.47 4.64
CA VAL A 198 15.52 -1.85 4.25
C VAL A 198 15.17 -2.66 5.51
N GLY A 199 13.97 -3.23 5.52
CA GLY A 199 13.54 -4.16 6.56
C GLY A 199 14.26 -5.52 6.50
N PRO A 200 13.86 -6.51 7.31
CA PRO A 200 14.43 -7.84 7.26
C PRO A 200 14.01 -8.56 5.96
N LEU A 201 14.99 -8.93 5.12
CA LEU A 201 14.77 -9.55 3.82
C LEU A 201 15.52 -10.87 3.67
N ASP A 202 15.05 -11.70 2.74
CA ASP A 202 15.80 -12.83 2.23
C ASP A 202 17.12 -12.36 1.55
N PRO A 203 18.23 -13.13 1.65
CA PRO A 203 19.50 -12.75 1.03
C PRO A 203 19.38 -12.43 -0.47
N GLU A 204 18.62 -13.22 -1.23
CA GLU A 204 18.48 -13.02 -2.68
C GLU A 204 17.80 -11.67 -3.00
N ALA A 205 16.81 -11.30 -2.19
CA ALA A 205 16.13 -10.01 -2.29
C ALA A 205 17.03 -8.85 -1.83
N SER A 206 17.80 -9.04 -0.76
CA SER A 206 18.76 -8.05 -0.25
C SER A 206 19.80 -7.72 -1.32
N ASP A 207 20.38 -8.73 -1.97
CA ASP A 207 21.39 -8.56 -3.02
C ASP A 207 20.88 -7.73 -4.20
N ALA A 208 19.62 -7.90 -4.59
CA ALA A 208 19.00 -7.12 -5.67
C ALA A 208 18.87 -5.65 -5.30
N ILE A 209 18.39 -5.35 -4.09
CA ILE A 209 18.22 -3.99 -3.57
C ILE A 209 19.58 -3.30 -3.41
N GLU A 210 20.58 -4.02 -2.91
CA GLU A 210 21.93 -3.50 -2.73
C GLU A 210 22.64 -3.22 -4.06
N GLN A 211 22.40 -4.04 -5.09
CA GLN A 211 22.89 -3.76 -6.43
C GLN A 211 22.30 -2.44 -6.94
N VAL A 212 20.97 -2.28 -6.87
CA VAL A 212 20.30 -1.04 -7.31
C VAL A 212 20.76 0.16 -6.48
N ALA A 213 20.90 0.03 -5.17
CA ALA A 213 21.38 1.10 -4.31
C ALA A 213 22.80 1.53 -4.68
N ARG A 214 23.72 0.58 -4.93
CA ARG A 214 25.08 0.86 -5.41
C ARG A 214 25.07 1.59 -6.76
N ASP A 215 24.28 1.12 -7.71
CA ASP A 215 24.15 1.73 -9.04
C ASP A 215 23.60 3.17 -8.97
N ARG A 216 22.84 3.48 -7.93
CA ARG A 216 22.27 4.82 -7.67
C ARG A 216 23.12 5.65 -6.70
N GLY A 217 24.21 5.13 -6.16
CA GLY A 217 24.97 5.81 -5.11
C GLY A 217 24.13 6.12 -3.87
N ALA A 218 23.15 5.28 -3.56
CA ALA A 218 22.25 5.42 -2.43
C ALA A 218 22.79 4.66 -1.21
N GLU A 219 22.76 5.29 -0.04
CA GLU A 219 23.08 4.63 1.23
C GLU A 219 22.00 3.62 1.61
N VAL A 220 22.41 2.40 1.98
CA VAL A 220 21.50 1.36 2.46
C VAL A 220 21.52 1.32 3.98
N VAL A 221 20.40 1.70 4.60
CA VAL A 221 20.19 1.64 6.05
C VAL A 221 19.36 0.41 6.39
N ARG A 222 20.01 -0.63 6.92
CA ARG A 222 19.32 -1.84 7.38
C ARG A 222 18.81 -1.65 8.79
N VAL A 223 17.56 -2.06 9.01
CA VAL A 223 16.91 -1.97 10.32
C VAL A 223 16.39 -3.32 10.77
N SER A 224 16.23 -3.47 12.07
CA SER A 224 15.79 -4.69 12.73
C SER A 224 14.89 -4.39 13.92
N ALA A 225 14.27 -5.42 14.50
CA ALA A 225 13.48 -5.27 15.72
C ALA A 225 14.25 -4.61 16.88
N ARG A 226 15.58 -4.71 16.91
CA ARG A 226 16.43 -4.08 17.93
C ARG A 226 16.39 -2.55 17.87
N ASP A 227 16.17 -1.97 16.69
CA ASP A 227 16.11 -0.51 16.51
C ASP A 227 14.92 0.16 17.19
N VAL A 228 13.92 -0.63 17.59
CA VAL A 228 12.70 -0.17 18.27
C VAL A 228 12.48 -0.88 19.61
N GLU A 229 13.53 -1.50 20.15
CA GLU A 229 13.47 -2.13 21.46
C GLU A 229 13.14 -1.09 22.54
N GLY A 230 12.17 -1.41 23.40
CA GLY A 230 11.66 -0.50 24.43
C GLY A 230 10.65 0.56 23.95
N LEU A 231 10.36 0.65 22.65
CA LEU A 231 9.31 1.52 22.13
C LEU A 231 7.96 0.80 22.12
N ALA A 232 6.90 1.53 22.45
CA ALA A 232 5.53 1.03 22.31
C ALA A 232 5.13 0.99 20.83
N ILE A 233 4.58 -0.15 20.39
CA ILE A 233 4.07 -0.35 19.02
C ILE A 233 2.56 -0.54 19.10
N GLY A 234 1.82 0.39 18.50
CA GLY A 234 0.35 0.43 18.61
C GLY A 234 -0.39 -0.56 17.73
N LEU A 235 0.23 -1.04 16.64
CA LEU A 235 -0.38 -2.05 15.77
C LEU A 235 -0.08 -3.46 16.29
N ALA A 236 -1.12 -4.30 16.33
CA ALA A 236 -1.01 -5.69 16.78
C ALA A 236 -0.25 -6.58 15.79
N GLY A 237 0.37 -7.65 16.31
CA GLY A 237 1.08 -8.67 15.54
C GLY A 237 2.61 -8.47 15.51
N ALA A 238 3.37 -9.56 15.69
CA ALA A 238 4.83 -9.50 15.80
C ALA A 238 5.53 -8.90 14.55
N HIS A 239 4.92 -9.06 13.37
CA HIS A 239 5.43 -8.46 12.13
C HIS A 239 5.42 -6.93 12.16
N GLN A 240 4.60 -6.31 13.02
CA GLN A 240 4.57 -4.86 13.17
C GLN A 240 5.83 -4.30 13.83
N THR A 241 6.59 -5.10 14.57
CA THR A 241 7.90 -4.68 15.09
C THR A 241 8.90 -4.41 13.97
N ALA A 242 8.91 -5.26 12.93
CA ALA A 242 9.74 -5.01 11.75
C ALA A 242 9.27 -3.77 10.96
N ASN A 243 7.95 -3.59 10.81
CA ASN A 243 7.41 -2.38 10.18
C ASN A 243 7.76 -1.12 10.99
N ALA A 244 7.67 -1.17 12.32
CA ALA A 244 8.04 -0.09 13.21
C ALA A 244 9.53 0.28 13.08
N ALA A 245 10.42 -0.72 12.95
CA ALA A 245 11.83 -0.49 12.69
C ALA A 245 12.08 0.25 11.37
N VAL A 246 11.36 -0.10 10.31
CA VAL A 246 11.42 0.60 9.01
C VAL A 246 10.90 2.03 9.15
N ALA A 247 9.77 2.24 9.82
CA ALA A 247 9.24 3.58 10.07
C ALA A 247 10.23 4.43 10.89
N ALA A 248 10.80 3.90 11.96
CA ALA A 248 11.78 4.59 12.79
C ALA A 248 13.07 4.93 12.01
N GLY A 249 13.58 4.00 11.19
CA GLY A 249 14.74 4.26 10.32
C GLY A 249 14.46 5.38 9.32
N LEU A 250 13.28 5.34 8.70
CA LEU A 250 12.83 6.35 7.74
C LEU A 250 12.75 7.74 8.40
N LEU A 251 12.13 7.83 9.58
CA LEU A 251 11.98 9.07 10.32
C LEU A 251 13.31 9.64 10.81
N ARG A 252 14.26 8.79 11.24
CA ARG A 252 15.63 9.21 11.59
C ARG A 252 16.35 9.85 10.40
N ILE A 253 16.19 9.29 9.20
CA ILE A 253 16.79 9.85 7.99
C ILE A 253 16.13 11.17 7.61
N LEU A 254 14.80 11.29 7.73
CA LEU A 254 14.09 12.55 7.53
C LEU A 254 14.67 13.65 8.44
N ASP A 255 14.82 13.35 9.74
CA ASP A 255 15.41 14.26 10.74
C ASP A 255 16.84 14.67 10.36
N ALA A 256 17.69 13.70 10.02
CA ALA A 256 19.07 13.95 9.58
C ALA A 256 19.17 14.79 8.28
N ARG A 257 18.11 14.81 7.46
CA ARG A 257 18.03 15.59 6.21
C ARG A 257 17.23 16.89 6.35
N GLY A 258 17.00 17.35 7.58
CA GLY A 258 16.43 18.67 7.88
C GLY A 258 14.90 18.70 8.00
N ILE A 259 14.21 17.57 7.88
CA ILE A 259 12.78 17.44 8.20
C ILE A 259 12.69 16.97 9.64
N ARG A 260 12.61 17.91 10.58
CA ARG A 260 12.78 17.63 12.01
C ARG A 260 11.73 16.64 12.54
N VAL A 261 12.16 15.45 12.95
CA VAL A 261 11.31 14.45 13.61
C VAL A 261 11.98 14.01 14.93
N PRO A 262 11.70 14.70 16.05
CA PRO A 262 12.29 14.37 17.33
C PRO A 262 11.95 12.95 17.78
N ALA A 263 12.81 12.32 18.59
CA ALA A 263 12.61 10.97 19.10
C ALA A 263 11.24 10.77 19.80
N GLN A 264 10.72 11.80 20.48
CA GLN A 264 9.39 11.76 21.09
C GLN A 264 8.26 11.67 20.05
N ALA A 265 8.39 12.34 18.90
CA ALA A 265 7.45 12.28 17.81
C ALA A 265 7.50 10.89 17.14
N VAL A 266 8.69 10.33 16.96
CA VAL A 266 8.87 8.93 16.50
C VAL A 266 8.15 7.97 17.44
N ALA A 267 8.44 8.03 18.75
CA ALA A 267 7.78 7.16 19.74
C ALA A 267 6.25 7.29 19.72
N THR A 268 5.75 8.51 19.57
CA THR A 268 4.30 8.78 19.46
C THR A 268 3.70 8.14 18.21
N GLY A 269 4.35 8.31 17.05
CA GLY A 269 3.87 7.77 15.78
C GLY A 269 3.88 6.23 15.72
N LEU A 270 4.84 5.58 16.37
CA LEU A 270 4.88 4.12 16.49
C LEU A 270 3.82 3.60 17.48
N ALA A 271 3.57 4.33 18.57
CA ALA A 271 2.66 3.91 19.63
C ALA A 271 1.18 4.11 19.31
N ARG A 272 0.83 5.10 18.48
CA ARG A 272 -0.57 5.49 18.20
C ARG A 272 -0.88 5.72 16.72
N PRO A 273 -0.47 4.86 15.79
CA PRO A 273 -0.92 4.96 14.40
C PRO A 273 -2.38 4.51 14.29
N GLU A 274 -3.13 5.14 13.38
CA GLU A 274 -4.46 4.67 12.99
C GLU A 274 -4.36 3.91 11.66
N TRP A 275 -4.67 2.61 11.68
CA TRP A 275 -4.62 1.78 10.49
C TRP A 275 -5.71 0.70 10.50
N PRO A 276 -6.94 1.04 10.08
CA PRO A 276 -8.07 0.11 10.05
C PRO A 276 -7.79 -1.13 9.19
N GLY A 277 -8.49 -2.24 9.46
CA GLY A 277 -8.37 -3.48 8.71
C GLY A 277 -7.04 -4.24 8.90
N ARG A 278 -6.25 -3.93 9.92
CA ARG A 278 -4.99 -4.63 10.25
C ARG A 278 -5.02 -5.13 11.69
N LEU A 279 -5.28 -6.43 11.85
CA LEU A 279 -5.52 -7.06 13.16
C LEU A 279 -6.43 -6.22 14.08
N GLU A 280 -7.46 -5.64 13.48
CA GLU A 280 -8.32 -4.66 14.11
C GLU A 280 -9.45 -5.36 14.87
N MET A 281 -9.49 -5.16 16.19
CA MET A 281 -10.56 -5.69 17.03
C MET A 281 -11.75 -4.72 17.06
N ARG A 282 -12.94 -5.22 16.75
CA ARG A 282 -14.21 -4.49 16.83
C ARG A 282 -15.18 -5.24 17.73
N ARG A 283 -15.87 -4.51 18.61
CA ARG A 283 -16.97 -5.05 19.41
C ARG A 283 -18.28 -4.79 18.70
N LEU A 284 -19.03 -5.85 18.44
CA LEU A 284 -20.36 -5.78 17.81
C LEU A 284 -21.41 -5.34 18.83
N ALA A 285 -22.57 -4.89 18.34
CA ALA A 285 -23.67 -4.39 19.17
C ALA A 285 -24.19 -5.42 20.19
N ASP A 286 -24.09 -6.71 19.88
CA ASP A 286 -24.47 -7.82 20.78
C ASP A 286 -23.33 -8.29 21.69
N GLY A 287 -22.22 -7.55 21.75
CA GLY A 287 -21.10 -7.80 22.64
C GLY A 287 -20.06 -8.79 22.11
N ARG A 288 -20.27 -9.42 20.95
CA ARG A 288 -19.27 -10.29 20.31
C ARG A 288 -18.06 -9.50 19.82
N GLU A 289 -16.92 -10.16 19.78
CA GLU A 289 -15.69 -9.61 19.20
C GLU A 289 -15.50 -10.06 17.74
N LEU A 290 -15.09 -9.13 16.89
CA LEU A 290 -14.78 -9.33 15.49
C LEU A 290 -13.36 -8.84 15.21
N LEU A 291 -12.49 -9.74 14.76
CA LEU A 291 -11.16 -9.39 14.27
C LEU A 291 -11.20 -9.19 12.76
N LEU A 292 -10.79 -8.03 12.29
CA LEU A 292 -10.66 -7.69 10.87
C LEU A 292 -9.18 -7.67 10.46
N ASP A 293 -8.84 -8.33 9.36
CA ASP A 293 -7.51 -8.27 8.78
C ASP A 293 -7.51 -8.37 7.24
N ALA A 294 -6.65 -7.57 6.60
CA ALA A 294 -6.51 -7.46 5.15
C ALA A 294 -5.38 -8.33 4.55
N ALA A 295 -4.99 -9.43 5.21
CA ALA A 295 -4.07 -10.41 4.66
C ALA A 295 -4.57 -10.95 3.31
N HIS A 296 -3.78 -10.77 2.25
CA HIS A 296 -4.17 -11.07 0.87
C HIS A 296 -3.10 -11.83 0.08
N ASN A 297 -2.10 -12.38 0.76
CA ASN A 297 -1.09 -13.29 0.21
C ASN A 297 -0.66 -14.30 1.30
N PRO A 298 0.04 -15.40 0.95
CA PRO A 298 0.42 -16.44 1.91
C PRO A 298 1.25 -15.92 3.09
N ALA A 299 2.18 -14.98 2.85
CA ALA A 299 3.00 -14.39 3.90
C ALA A 299 2.17 -13.58 4.91
N GLY A 300 1.22 -12.77 4.45
CA GLY A 300 0.29 -12.03 5.31
C GLY A 300 -0.65 -12.97 6.08
N ALA A 301 -1.13 -14.03 5.43
CA ALA A 301 -1.97 -15.04 6.05
C ALA A 301 -1.22 -15.80 7.16
N ALA A 302 0.06 -16.13 6.94
CA ALA A 302 0.91 -16.73 7.96
C ALA A 302 1.15 -15.78 9.16
N ALA A 303 1.32 -14.47 8.91
CA ALA A 303 1.47 -13.47 9.96
C ALA A 303 0.18 -13.34 10.81
N LEU A 304 -1.00 -13.39 10.17
CA LEU A 304 -2.29 -13.45 10.85
C LEU A 304 -2.44 -14.74 11.67
N ALA A 305 -2.10 -15.90 11.09
CA ALA A 305 -2.17 -17.18 11.77
C ALA A 305 -1.27 -17.21 13.03
N SER A 306 -0.04 -16.70 12.92
CA SER A 306 0.88 -16.56 14.04
C SER A 306 0.28 -15.71 15.16
N TYR A 307 -0.31 -14.57 14.84
CA TYR A 307 -0.99 -13.73 15.83
C TYR A 307 -2.15 -14.47 16.53
N LEU A 308 -2.99 -15.16 15.75
CA LEU A 308 -4.13 -15.91 16.29
C LEU A 308 -3.70 -17.02 17.24
N LEU A 309 -2.62 -17.74 16.91
CA LEU A 309 -2.07 -18.80 17.73
C LEU A 309 -1.47 -18.30 19.05
N THR A 310 -1.01 -17.05 19.11
CA THR A 310 -0.50 -16.44 20.36
C THR A 310 -1.60 -15.92 21.29
N GLY A 311 -2.81 -15.67 20.76
CA GLY A 311 -3.81 -14.82 21.43
C GLY A 311 -4.93 -15.53 22.19
N SER A 312 -5.10 -16.85 22.09
CA SER A 312 -6.08 -17.62 22.88
C SER A 312 -6.09 -19.12 22.51
N ASP A 313 -6.31 -20.03 23.48
CA ASP A 313 -6.54 -21.47 23.25
C ASP A 313 -7.87 -21.81 22.54
N LEU A 314 -8.72 -20.80 22.32
CA LEU A 314 -10.00 -20.93 21.66
C LEU A 314 -9.88 -20.55 20.19
N ALA A 315 -9.76 -21.55 19.33
CA ALA A 315 -9.81 -21.32 17.89
C ALA A 315 -11.13 -20.62 17.49
N ARG A 316 -11.00 -19.67 16.56
CA ARG A 316 -12.08 -18.74 16.20
C ARG A 316 -12.78 -19.19 14.91
N PRO A 317 -14.09 -18.93 14.73
CA PRO A 317 -14.72 -19.07 13.42
C PRO A 317 -14.04 -18.14 12.41
N LEU A 318 -13.72 -18.66 11.23
CA LEU A 318 -13.05 -17.89 10.17
C LEU A 318 -14.05 -17.60 9.04
N VAL A 319 -14.18 -16.33 8.69
CA VAL A 319 -14.79 -15.88 7.44
C VAL A 319 -13.66 -15.44 6.51
N PHE A 320 -13.49 -16.17 5.42
CA PHE A 320 -12.41 -15.95 4.46
C PHE A 320 -12.96 -15.59 3.08
N ALA A 321 -12.41 -14.53 2.49
CA ALA A 321 -12.63 -14.13 1.11
C ALA A 321 -11.32 -13.61 0.53
N ALA A 322 -11.02 -13.99 -0.72
CA ALA A 322 -9.83 -13.57 -1.44
C ALA A 322 -10.17 -13.31 -2.91
N MET A 323 -9.38 -12.44 -3.56
CA MET A 323 -9.51 -12.20 -4.99
C MET A 323 -8.97 -13.39 -5.80
N ARG A 324 -9.50 -13.60 -7.00
CA ARG A 324 -9.21 -14.78 -7.83
C ARG A 324 -7.74 -14.85 -8.30
N ASP A 325 -7.09 -13.71 -8.41
CA ASP A 325 -5.70 -13.55 -8.84
C ASP A 325 -4.67 -13.80 -7.72
N LYS A 326 -5.12 -14.07 -6.49
CA LYS A 326 -4.27 -14.39 -5.34
C LYS A 326 -4.06 -15.89 -5.18
N ASP A 327 -3.00 -16.26 -4.47
CA ASP A 327 -2.77 -17.65 -4.04
C ASP A 327 -3.74 -18.03 -2.90
N VAL A 328 -4.98 -18.28 -3.29
CA VAL A 328 -6.08 -18.66 -2.38
C VAL A 328 -5.74 -19.92 -1.59
N ALA A 329 -5.08 -20.90 -2.22
CA ALA A 329 -4.73 -22.17 -1.61
C ALA A 329 -3.65 -21.98 -0.53
N GLY A 330 -2.56 -21.28 -0.85
CA GLY A 330 -1.48 -20.99 0.10
C GLY A 330 -1.95 -20.13 1.27
N MET A 331 -2.78 -19.11 1.01
CA MET A 331 -3.39 -18.30 2.06
C MET A 331 -4.27 -19.12 3.00
N PHE A 332 -5.17 -19.94 2.44
CA PHE A 332 -6.06 -20.76 3.25
C PHE A 332 -5.27 -21.79 4.06
N ALA A 333 -4.29 -22.46 3.45
CA ALA A 333 -3.41 -23.42 4.12
C ALA A 333 -2.66 -22.79 5.31
N ALA A 334 -2.17 -21.55 5.17
CA ALA A 334 -1.51 -20.83 6.25
C ALA A 334 -2.44 -20.53 7.43
N LEU A 335 -3.74 -20.30 7.17
CA LEU A 335 -4.75 -19.99 8.20
C LEU A 335 -5.35 -21.22 8.87
N LEU A 336 -5.30 -22.39 8.21
CA LEU A 336 -5.92 -23.62 8.71
C LEU A 336 -5.55 -23.97 10.16
N PRO A 337 -4.28 -23.92 10.58
CA PRO A 337 -3.89 -24.25 11.96
C PRO A 337 -4.56 -23.38 13.04
N ALA A 338 -5.02 -22.18 12.68
CA ALA A 338 -5.61 -21.21 13.60
C ALA A 338 -7.16 -21.20 13.62
N SER A 339 -7.83 -22.06 12.84
CA SER A 339 -9.29 -22.03 12.63
C SER A 339 -10.05 -23.24 13.20
N ARG A 340 -11.23 -23.01 13.84
CA ARG A 340 -12.04 -24.08 14.48
C ARG A 340 -13.19 -24.61 13.62
N SER A 341 -13.82 -23.75 12.82
CA SER A 341 -14.98 -24.09 11.97
C SER A 341 -15.08 -23.17 10.75
N ARG A 342 -15.67 -23.70 9.68
CA ARG A 342 -15.47 -23.25 8.28
C ARG A 342 -16.71 -22.53 7.74
N SER A 343 -16.57 -21.30 7.25
CA SER A 343 -17.54 -20.72 6.32
C SER A 343 -16.86 -19.81 5.29
N SER A 344 -16.95 -20.17 4.01
CA SER A 344 -16.53 -19.31 2.90
C SER A 344 -17.74 -18.55 2.36
N ARG A 345 -17.67 -17.21 2.30
CA ARG A 345 -18.70 -16.38 1.64
C ARG A 345 -18.10 -15.64 0.45
N ARG A 346 -18.92 -15.45 -0.59
CA ARG A 346 -18.58 -14.64 -1.78
C ARG A 346 -18.73 -13.16 -1.47
N SER A 347 -17.79 -12.34 -1.91
CA SER A 347 -17.90 -10.87 -1.87
C SER A 347 -18.68 -10.35 -3.10
N PRO A 348 -19.53 -9.31 -2.98
CA PRO A 348 -20.52 -8.98 -4.02
C PRO A 348 -20.01 -8.25 -5.27
N MET A 349 -18.75 -7.80 -5.36
CA MET A 349 -18.34 -6.91 -6.48
C MET A 349 -17.50 -7.54 -7.60
N ARG A 350 -17.15 -8.83 -7.54
CA ARG A 350 -16.50 -9.57 -8.67
C ARG A 350 -16.90 -11.05 -8.76
N SER A 351 -18.16 -11.38 -8.45
CA SER A 351 -18.65 -12.78 -8.37
C SER A 351 -19.89 -12.99 -9.26
N PRO A 352 -19.89 -13.87 -10.30
CA PRO A 352 -21.06 -14.05 -11.19
C PRO A 352 -22.23 -14.78 -10.50
N PRO A 353 -23.51 -14.48 -10.81
CA PRO A 353 -24.70 -14.90 -10.03
C PRO A 353 -25.06 -16.41 -10.16
N PRO A 354 -25.90 -16.98 -9.26
CA PRO A 354 -26.24 -18.40 -9.27
C PRO A 354 -27.50 -18.73 -10.10
N GLY A 355 -27.30 -19.51 -11.18
CA GLY A 355 -28.11 -20.67 -11.57
C GLY A 355 -29.45 -20.51 -12.32
N ALA A 356 -29.48 -20.90 -13.60
CA ALA A 356 -30.44 -21.87 -14.15
C ALA A 356 -29.91 -22.46 -15.47
N THR A 357 -29.82 -23.78 -15.54
CA THR A 357 -29.17 -24.57 -16.61
C THR A 357 -30.09 -24.93 -17.78
N ARG A 358 -29.48 -25.02 -18.98
CA ARG A 358 -29.64 -25.98 -20.12
C ARG A 358 -29.66 -25.18 -21.44
N HIS A 359 -28.92 -25.48 -22.51
CA HIS A 359 -28.04 -26.55 -22.97
C HIS A 359 -27.00 -25.94 -23.93
N GLY A 360 -25.80 -26.53 -24.05
CA GLY A 360 -24.89 -26.24 -25.18
C GLY A 360 -23.41 -26.17 -24.80
N SER A 361 -22.67 -27.22 -25.16
CA SER A 361 -21.22 -27.39 -25.35
C SER A 361 -20.18 -26.39 -24.78
N SER A 362 -19.17 -26.98 -24.11
CA SER A 362 -17.74 -26.59 -24.12
C SER A 362 -17.26 -25.44 -23.20
N SER A 363 -17.03 -25.76 -21.92
CA SER A 363 -15.74 -25.61 -21.18
C SER A 363 -16.00 -25.74 -19.66
N ARG A 364 -15.27 -26.64 -18.99
CA ARG A 364 -15.51 -27.04 -17.59
C ARG A 364 -14.90 -26.02 -16.61
N VAL A 365 -15.70 -25.49 -15.68
CA VAL A 365 -15.22 -25.06 -14.36
C VAL A 365 -16.16 -25.67 -13.31
N ARG A 366 -15.65 -26.62 -12.54
CA ARG A 366 -16.26 -27.11 -11.30
C ARG A 366 -15.39 -26.62 -10.13
N PHE A 367 -16.00 -26.11 -9.07
CA PHE A 367 -15.37 -26.07 -7.75
C PHE A 367 -16.41 -26.43 -6.69
N PHE A 368 -16.10 -27.48 -5.94
CA PHE A 368 -16.68 -27.85 -4.66
C PHE A 368 -15.62 -27.56 -3.59
N CYS A 369 -16.01 -26.91 -2.49
CA CYS A 369 -15.22 -26.95 -1.26
C CYS A 369 -15.85 -28.04 -0.38
N SER A 370 -15.30 -29.26 -0.42
CA SER A 370 -15.52 -30.26 0.63
C SER A 370 -14.15 -30.78 1.07
N VAL A 371 -13.72 -30.34 2.25
CA VAL A 371 -12.67 -31.03 2.98
C VAL A 371 -13.38 -32.08 3.83
N THR A 372 -13.48 -33.30 3.29
CA THR A 372 -13.67 -34.51 4.07
C THR A 372 -12.34 -35.23 4.14
N SER A 373 -12.01 -35.63 5.37
CA SER A 373 -10.83 -36.31 5.94
C SER A 373 -9.78 -36.87 4.98
#